data_AF-A0AA37F7B3-F1
#
_entry.id   AF-A0AA37F7B3-F1
#
_cell.length_a   1.000
_cell.length_b   1.000
_cell.length_c   1.000
_cell.angle_alpha   90.00
_cell.angle_beta   90.00
_cell.angle_gamma   90.00
#
_symmetry.space_group_name_H-M   'P 1'
#
loop_
_entity.id
_entity.type
_entity.pdbx_description
1 polymer ?
#
loop_
_entity_poly.entity_id
_entity_poly.type
_entity_poly.pdbx_seq_one_letter_code
_entity_poly.pdbx_strand_id
1 'polypeptide(L)'
;MKVREDTVSTDPWGRVDDDGTVYVRTAEGERAVGSWQAGEPEEALAYFRRKFDELAGQVTLLEQRVRGTDLAPAQAEATVAKLRESITDAHAVGDLDSLLKRLDALTELVGQRREEVKAAREVARAEAKAVKERIVAEAESVAESTTHWKTGGERLRQLVEEWKAAERIDRVTEAALWKRLSAARTAFAKRRKVYFAGLDEQREGIRSAKERIVAEAEALASSTDWGATASAYRELMRQWKTAGRASREVEDELWNRFKAAQDQFFQARSAVFAERDASFAANAEVKERLLTEAERILPVTDARAARAALRGILERWEEAGPVPREQRDRLEGGLRKVDDAVRKAEEAEWKRSNPEARARAQNTVDQLRKSIEQLEARLAKASAAGKDKDVKDAEEALTARRSWLEEAERTLAEFS
;
A
#
# COMPACT_ATOMS: atom_id res chain seq x y z
N MET A 1 -25.62 18.98 124.26
CA MET A 1 -25.84 17.70 123.57
C MET A 1 -27.21 17.73 122.91
N LYS A 2 -27.29 18.35 121.72
CA LYS A 2 -28.37 18.11 120.77
C LYS A 2 -27.71 17.29 119.68
N VAL A 3 -28.05 16.00 119.65
CA VAL A 3 -27.68 15.10 118.56
C VAL A 3 -28.29 15.71 117.30
N ARG A 4 -27.43 16.16 116.37
CA ARG A 4 -27.87 16.45 115.01
C ARG A 4 -28.22 15.10 114.41
N GLU A 5 -29.45 15.00 113.94
CA GLU A 5 -29.95 13.82 113.25
C GLU A 5 -29.42 13.94 111.81
N ASP A 6 -28.45 13.10 111.47
CA ASP A 6 -27.74 13.11 110.19
C ASP A 6 -28.72 12.80 109.05
N THR A 7 -29.16 13.82 108.32
CA THR A 7 -30.04 13.70 107.14
C THR A 7 -29.20 13.51 105.88
N VAL A 8 -28.45 12.41 105.83
CA VAL A 8 -27.71 12.04 104.62
C VAL A 8 -28.67 11.44 103.60
N SER A 9 -29.10 12.24 102.61
CA SER A 9 -29.82 11.72 101.45
C SER A 9 -28.81 11.05 100.51
N THR A 10 -29.02 9.75 100.25
CA THR A 10 -28.12 8.93 99.42
C THR A 10 -28.85 8.41 98.18
N ASP A 11 -28.34 8.82 97.02
CA ASP A 11 -28.67 8.25 95.70
C ASP A 11 -27.60 7.20 95.32
N PRO A 12 -27.89 6.20 94.48
CA PRO A 12 -26.88 5.26 94.00
C PRO A 12 -25.62 5.93 93.42
N TRP A 13 -25.77 7.13 92.84
CA TRP A 13 -24.71 7.84 92.14
C TRP A 13 -24.21 9.10 92.86
N GLY A 14 -24.74 9.44 94.02
CA GLY A 14 -24.28 10.61 94.76
C GLY A 14 -24.91 10.76 96.14
N ARG A 15 -24.35 11.66 96.94
CA ARG A 15 -24.85 11.99 98.28
C ARG A 15 -24.74 13.48 98.53
N VAL A 16 -25.57 13.96 99.44
CA VAL A 16 -25.44 15.31 100.02
C VAL A 16 -24.95 15.16 101.45
N ASP A 17 -23.87 15.87 101.77
CA ASP A 17 -23.28 15.92 103.11
C ASP A 17 -24.01 16.94 104.00
N ASP A 18 -23.80 16.88 105.31
CA ASP A 18 -24.55 17.69 106.29
C ASP A 18 -24.26 19.20 106.17
N ASP A 19 -23.18 19.58 105.49
CA ASP A 19 -22.82 20.97 105.15
C ASP A 19 -23.46 21.46 103.83
N GLY A 20 -24.26 20.62 103.18
CA GLY A 20 -24.90 20.87 101.89
C GLY A 20 -24.00 20.58 100.69
N THR A 21 -22.82 20.00 100.87
CA THR A 21 -21.93 19.62 99.75
C THR A 21 -22.46 18.38 99.04
N VAL A 22 -22.62 18.46 97.73
CA VAL A 22 -23.07 17.35 96.89
C VAL A 22 -21.86 16.65 96.30
N TYR A 23 -21.80 15.33 96.48
CA TYR A 23 -20.77 14.45 95.94
C TYR A 23 -21.37 13.51 94.89
N VAL A 24 -20.64 13.28 93.80
CA VAL A 24 -20.92 12.22 92.82
C VAL A 24 -19.98 11.03 93.07
N ARG A 25 -20.51 9.82 92.92
CA ARG A 25 -19.73 8.58 92.97
C ARG A 25 -19.30 8.19 91.56
N THR A 26 -17.99 8.05 91.38
CA THR A 26 -17.36 7.59 90.13
C THR A 26 -16.49 6.36 90.42
N ALA A 27 -16.02 5.68 89.38
CA ALA A 27 -15.08 4.56 89.50
C ALA A 27 -13.77 4.94 90.22
N GLU A 28 -13.38 6.22 90.21
CA GLU A 28 -12.17 6.75 90.86
C GLU A 28 -12.42 7.23 92.31
N GLY A 29 -13.67 7.21 92.78
CA GLY A 29 -14.06 7.64 94.12
C GLY A 29 -15.16 8.71 94.14
N GLU A 30 -15.36 9.35 95.29
CA GLU A 30 -16.31 10.46 95.45
C GLU A 30 -15.69 11.80 95.07
N ARG A 31 -16.38 12.57 94.23
CA ARG A 31 -15.97 13.92 93.79
C ARG A 31 -17.03 14.94 94.19
N ALA A 32 -16.61 16.03 94.84
CA ALA A 32 -17.50 17.14 95.14
C ALA A 32 -17.92 17.86 93.83
N VAL A 33 -19.22 17.96 93.60
CA VAL A 33 -19.78 18.56 92.37
C VAL A 33 -20.48 19.89 92.60
N GLY A 34 -20.69 20.29 93.86
CA GLY A 34 -21.19 21.62 94.21
C GLY A 34 -21.70 21.66 95.65
N SER A 35 -22.23 22.81 96.07
CA SER A 35 -22.89 22.97 97.36
C SER A 35 -24.30 23.53 97.18
N TRP A 36 -25.23 23.09 98.02
CA TRP A 36 -26.64 23.47 98.01
C TRP A 36 -27.04 24.00 99.38
N GLN A 37 -27.32 25.31 99.46
CA GLN A 37 -27.56 26.02 100.71
C GLN A 37 -29.03 26.45 100.88
N ALA A 38 -29.91 26.11 99.94
CA ALA A 38 -31.30 26.57 99.92
C ALA A 38 -32.26 25.46 99.43
N GLY A 39 -32.89 24.75 100.36
CA GLY A 39 -33.87 23.68 100.09
C GLY A 39 -33.49 22.34 100.73
N GLU A 40 -34.29 21.31 100.49
CA GLU A 40 -34.05 19.97 101.04
C GLU A 40 -32.92 19.24 100.26
N PRO A 41 -32.14 18.35 100.90
CA PRO A 41 -31.05 17.59 100.24
C PRO A 41 -31.49 16.81 98.99
N GLU A 42 -32.73 16.33 98.95
CA GLU A 42 -33.29 15.63 97.78
C GLU A 42 -33.46 16.55 96.56
N GLU A 43 -33.79 17.83 96.78
CA GLU A 43 -33.92 18.83 95.70
C GLU A 43 -32.55 19.15 95.07
N ALA A 44 -31.50 19.15 95.88
CA ALA A 44 -30.12 19.29 95.40
C ALA A 44 -29.74 18.15 94.44
N LEU A 45 -29.98 16.89 94.85
CA LEU A 45 -29.71 15.72 94.02
C LEU A 45 -30.53 15.75 92.73
N ALA A 46 -31.80 16.14 92.78
CA ALA A 46 -32.64 16.30 91.59
C ALA A 46 -32.10 17.35 90.62
N TYR A 47 -31.58 18.48 91.11
CA TYR A 47 -30.95 19.51 90.28
C TYR A 47 -29.68 19.01 89.58
N PHE A 48 -28.77 18.36 90.31
CA PHE A 48 -27.53 17.82 89.74
C PHE A 48 -27.78 16.61 88.83
N ARG A 49 -28.88 15.87 89.04
CA ARG A 49 -29.33 14.78 88.15
C ARG A 49 -29.90 15.29 86.84
N ARG A 50 -30.63 16.42 86.84
CA ARG A 50 -31.08 17.07 85.60
C ARG A 50 -29.91 17.47 84.71
N LYS A 51 -28.81 17.96 85.29
CA LYS A 51 -27.57 18.26 84.55
C LYS A 51 -26.93 17.01 83.93
N PHE A 52 -27.00 15.87 84.63
CA PHE A 52 -26.60 14.59 84.06
C PHE A 52 -27.50 14.18 82.89
N ASP A 53 -28.83 14.31 83.03
CA ASP A 53 -29.79 13.97 81.98
C ASP A 53 -29.59 14.81 80.70
N GLU A 54 -29.20 16.08 80.84
CA GLU A 54 -28.82 16.94 79.70
C GLU A 54 -27.60 16.39 78.95
N LEU A 55 -26.54 16.03 79.67
CA LEU A 55 -25.34 15.42 79.08
C LEU A 55 -25.65 14.06 78.44
N ALA A 56 -26.45 13.23 79.12
CA ALA A 56 -26.90 11.94 78.59
C ALA A 56 -27.74 12.09 77.32
N GLY A 57 -28.58 13.13 77.24
CA GLY A 57 -29.34 13.49 76.05
C GLY A 57 -28.43 13.90 74.89
N GLN A 58 -27.39 14.70 75.16
CA GLN A 58 -26.41 15.11 74.15
C GLN A 58 -25.61 13.92 73.61
N VAL A 59 -25.16 13.01 74.47
CA VAL A 59 -24.49 11.76 74.06
C VAL A 59 -25.41 10.90 73.20
N THR A 60 -26.67 10.74 73.62
CA THR A 60 -27.66 9.96 72.86
C THR A 60 -27.94 10.56 71.48
N LEU A 61 -28.04 11.89 71.38
CA LEU A 61 -28.19 12.58 70.10
C LEU A 61 -26.96 12.39 69.21
N LEU A 62 -25.75 12.48 69.77
CA LEU A 62 -24.53 12.22 69.02
C LEU A 62 -24.48 10.77 68.52
N GLU A 63 -24.85 9.80 69.34
CA GLU A 63 -24.93 8.40 68.92
C GLU A 63 -25.89 8.20 67.75
N GLN A 64 -27.07 8.81 67.80
CA GLN A 64 -28.05 8.75 66.72
C GLN A 64 -27.49 9.37 65.44
N ARG A 65 -26.87 10.55 65.53
CA ARG A 65 -26.30 11.25 64.36
C ARG A 65 -25.11 10.52 63.76
N VAL A 66 -24.25 9.95 64.61
CA VAL A 66 -23.16 9.09 64.15
C VAL A 66 -23.78 7.86 63.49
N ARG A 67 -24.63 7.07 64.16
CA ARG A 67 -25.21 5.86 63.54
C ARG A 67 -25.96 6.15 62.23
N GLY A 68 -26.74 7.24 62.18
CA GLY A 68 -27.49 7.71 61.01
C GLY A 68 -26.64 8.29 59.87
N THR A 69 -25.32 8.42 60.02
CA THR A 69 -24.38 9.00 59.03
C THR A 69 -24.60 10.50 58.74
N ASP A 70 -25.36 11.19 59.60
CA ASP A 70 -25.68 12.62 59.46
C ASP A 70 -24.53 13.56 59.86
N LEU A 71 -23.39 13.01 60.27
CA LEU A 71 -22.24 13.76 60.75
C LEU A 71 -20.94 13.21 60.14
N ALA A 72 -20.13 14.11 59.56
CA ALA A 72 -18.84 13.74 59.00
C ALA A 72 -17.89 13.23 60.11
N PRO A 73 -17.02 12.23 59.85
CA PRO A 73 -16.16 11.65 60.88
C PRO A 73 -15.32 12.68 61.65
N ALA A 74 -14.74 13.67 60.96
CA ALA A 74 -13.96 14.73 61.62
C ALA A 74 -14.80 15.62 62.57
N GLN A 75 -16.05 15.90 62.20
CA GLN A 75 -16.97 16.66 63.05
C GLN A 75 -17.46 15.81 64.23
N ALA A 76 -17.66 14.51 64.01
CA ALA A 76 -17.99 13.57 65.07
C ALA A 76 -16.83 13.44 66.08
N GLU A 77 -15.58 13.28 65.64
CA GLU A 77 -14.39 13.25 66.52
C GLU A 77 -14.31 14.51 67.39
N ALA A 78 -14.47 15.69 66.79
CA ALA A 78 -14.45 16.96 67.53
C ALA A 78 -15.60 17.07 68.55
N THR A 79 -16.79 16.57 68.21
CA THR A 79 -17.95 16.58 69.12
C THR A 79 -17.78 15.58 70.26
N VAL A 80 -17.24 14.39 69.98
CA VAL A 80 -16.89 13.39 71.01
C VAL A 80 -15.87 13.97 71.99
N ALA A 81 -14.82 14.63 71.50
CA ALA A 81 -13.79 15.25 72.35
C ALA A 81 -14.39 16.33 73.27
N LYS A 82 -15.23 17.21 72.73
CA LYS A 82 -15.90 18.26 73.51
C LYS A 82 -16.87 17.69 74.55
N LEU A 83 -17.65 16.68 74.19
CA LEU A 83 -18.56 16.04 75.13
C LEU A 83 -17.82 15.29 76.24
N ARG A 84 -16.69 14.65 75.90
CA ARG A 84 -15.82 14.00 76.88
C ARG A 84 -15.31 15.01 77.91
N GLU A 85 -14.77 16.14 77.47
CA GLU A 85 -14.34 17.24 78.36
C GLU A 85 -15.51 17.72 79.25
N SER A 86 -16.68 17.96 78.64
CA SER A 86 -17.87 18.41 79.40
C SER A 86 -18.38 17.42 80.43
N ILE A 87 -18.18 16.11 80.21
CA ILE A 87 -18.60 15.04 81.13
C ILE A 87 -17.57 14.86 82.25
N THR A 88 -16.27 14.94 81.93
CA THR A 88 -15.19 14.89 82.92
C THR A 88 -15.29 16.06 83.92
N ASP A 89 -15.55 17.27 83.44
CA ASP A 89 -15.66 18.47 84.28
C ASP A 89 -17.09 18.70 84.81
N ALA A 90 -18.02 17.78 84.55
CA ALA A 90 -19.43 17.99 84.86
C ALA A 90 -19.69 18.18 86.35
N HIS A 91 -20.39 19.24 86.71
CA HIS A 91 -21.03 19.39 88.02
C HIS A 91 -22.40 18.71 87.98
N ALA A 92 -22.42 17.37 88.00
CA ALA A 92 -23.64 16.56 87.84
C ALA A 92 -23.55 15.26 88.67
N VAL A 93 -24.71 14.70 89.01
CA VAL A 93 -24.83 13.43 89.77
C VAL A 93 -25.54 12.39 88.90
N GLY A 94 -24.84 11.32 88.55
CA GLY A 94 -25.33 10.22 87.71
C GLY A 94 -24.19 9.31 87.25
N ASP A 95 -24.50 8.33 86.38
CA ASP A 95 -23.53 7.36 85.84
C ASP A 95 -22.66 7.99 84.73
N LEU A 96 -21.75 8.89 85.13
CA LEU A 96 -20.83 9.59 84.22
C LEU A 96 -19.87 8.61 83.52
N ASP A 97 -19.48 7.53 84.20
CA ASP A 97 -18.60 6.49 83.66
C ASP A 97 -19.25 5.75 82.48
N SER A 98 -20.55 5.47 82.56
CA SER A 98 -21.31 4.90 81.43
C SER A 98 -21.37 5.84 80.23
N LEU A 99 -21.52 7.16 80.45
CA LEU A 99 -21.46 8.14 79.36
C LEU A 99 -20.07 8.17 78.72
N LEU A 100 -18.99 8.10 79.51
CA LEU A 100 -17.61 8.04 78.98
C LEU A 100 -17.36 6.76 78.16
N LYS A 101 -17.82 5.60 78.64
CA LYS A 101 -17.74 4.33 77.89
C LYS A 101 -18.51 4.39 76.56
N ARG A 102 -19.67 5.05 76.54
CA ARG A 102 -20.44 5.28 75.30
C ARG A 102 -19.66 6.17 74.32
N LEU A 103 -18.98 7.21 74.81
CA LEU A 103 -18.10 8.05 74.01
C LEU A 103 -16.84 7.31 73.51
N ASP A 104 -16.28 6.38 74.28
CA ASP A 104 -15.19 5.49 73.82
C ASP A 104 -15.64 4.62 72.64
N ALA A 105 -16.77 3.93 72.79
CA ALA A 105 -17.34 3.12 71.71
C ALA A 105 -17.65 3.96 70.46
N LEU A 106 -18.13 5.20 70.64
CA LEU A 106 -18.30 6.13 69.52
C LEU A 106 -16.98 6.54 68.87
N THR A 107 -15.92 6.73 69.64
CA THR A 107 -14.58 7.06 69.11
C THR A 107 -14.08 5.97 68.16
N GLU A 108 -14.23 4.70 68.56
CA GLU A 108 -13.86 3.55 67.72
C GLU A 108 -14.67 3.50 66.42
N LEU A 109 -16.00 3.66 66.53
CA LEU A 109 -16.89 3.66 65.36
C LEU A 109 -16.58 4.80 64.38
N VAL A 110 -16.31 6.00 64.91
CA VAL A 110 -15.94 7.16 64.09
C VAL A 110 -14.58 6.94 63.42
N GLY A 111 -13.61 6.32 64.13
CA GLY A 111 -12.31 5.95 63.59
C GLY A 111 -12.42 4.95 62.43
N GLN A 112 -13.24 3.91 62.55
CA GLN A 112 -13.50 2.95 61.48
C GLN A 112 -14.06 3.64 60.23
N ARG A 113 -15.09 4.47 60.41
CA ARG A 113 -15.71 5.22 59.29
C ARG A 113 -14.77 6.19 58.63
N ARG A 114 -13.86 6.81 59.39
CA ARG A 114 -12.85 7.69 58.83
C ARG A 114 -11.92 6.94 57.88
N GLU A 115 -11.46 5.75 58.28
CA GLU A 115 -10.64 4.92 57.39
C GLU A 115 -11.43 4.38 56.19
N GLU A 116 -12.71 4.04 56.35
CA GLU A 116 -13.59 3.66 55.22
C GLU A 116 -13.74 4.81 54.21
N VAL A 117 -14.06 6.03 54.67
CA VAL A 117 -14.19 7.21 53.80
C VAL A 117 -12.86 7.55 53.11
N LYS A 118 -11.74 7.40 53.83
CA LYS A 118 -10.41 7.62 53.27
C LYS A 118 -10.08 6.57 52.20
N ALA A 119 -10.32 5.30 52.48
CA ALA A 119 -10.12 4.21 51.51
C ALA A 119 -10.99 4.41 50.26
N ALA A 120 -12.27 4.74 50.42
CA ALA A 120 -13.18 5.02 49.31
C ALA A 120 -12.70 6.21 48.45
N ARG A 121 -12.18 7.28 49.08
CA ARG A 121 -11.60 8.43 48.37
C ARG A 121 -10.34 8.06 47.58
N GLU A 122 -9.45 7.24 48.15
CA GLU A 122 -8.26 6.78 47.45
C GLU A 122 -8.61 5.89 46.24
N VAL A 123 -9.59 4.99 46.38
CA VAL A 123 -10.11 4.18 45.26
C VAL A 123 -10.71 5.08 44.17
N ALA A 124 -11.61 6.00 44.53
CA ALA A 124 -12.23 6.92 43.57
C ALA A 124 -11.19 7.77 42.84
N ARG A 125 -10.14 8.24 43.55
CA ARG A 125 -9.02 8.98 42.95
C ARG A 125 -8.21 8.11 41.98
N ALA A 126 -7.95 6.86 42.35
CA ALA A 126 -7.22 5.92 41.50
C ALA A 126 -8.00 5.60 40.21
N GLU A 127 -9.32 5.38 40.32
CA GLU A 127 -10.21 5.15 39.18
C GLU A 127 -10.28 6.37 38.25
N ALA A 128 -10.47 7.57 38.81
CA ALA A 128 -10.48 8.82 38.06
C ALA A 128 -9.16 9.05 37.30
N LYS A 129 -8.03 8.73 37.95
CA LYS A 129 -6.71 8.78 37.32
C LYS A 129 -6.59 7.76 36.19
N ALA A 130 -7.00 6.51 36.40
CA ALA A 130 -6.95 5.45 35.39
C ALA A 130 -7.79 5.79 34.15
N VAL A 131 -8.96 6.39 34.32
CA VAL A 131 -9.80 6.87 33.20
C VAL A 131 -9.06 7.93 32.38
N LYS A 132 -8.48 8.94 33.03
CA LYS A 132 -7.72 10.00 32.35
C LYS A 132 -6.45 9.45 31.68
N GLU A 133 -5.77 8.48 32.29
CA GLU A 133 -4.62 7.79 31.68
C GLU A 133 -5.00 7.00 30.43
N ARG A 134 -6.13 6.26 30.47
CA ARG A 134 -6.68 5.55 29.30
C ARG A 134 -6.95 6.51 28.14
N ILE A 135 -7.59 7.65 28.42
CA ILE A 135 -7.91 8.67 27.41
C ILE A 135 -6.62 9.19 26.75
N VAL A 136 -5.59 9.49 27.55
CA VAL A 136 -4.29 9.97 27.05
C VAL A 136 -3.61 8.90 26.19
N ALA A 137 -3.54 7.66 26.68
CA ALA A 137 -2.91 6.56 25.95
C ALA A 137 -3.59 6.29 24.61
N GLU A 138 -4.93 6.37 24.56
CA GLU A 138 -5.67 6.22 23.32
C GLU A 138 -5.41 7.39 22.36
N ALA A 139 -5.35 8.63 22.87
CA ALA A 139 -5.01 9.79 22.04
C ALA A 139 -3.59 9.68 21.45
N GLU A 140 -2.63 9.19 22.23
CA GLU A 140 -1.26 8.92 21.76
C GLU A 140 -1.26 7.86 20.65
N SER A 141 -1.99 6.76 20.84
CA SER A 141 -2.15 5.72 19.81
C SER A 141 -2.77 6.24 18.52
N VAL A 142 -3.84 7.05 18.60
CA VAL A 142 -4.47 7.67 17.42
C VAL A 142 -3.50 8.62 16.72
N ALA A 143 -2.72 9.38 17.50
CA ALA A 143 -1.74 10.31 16.97
C ALA A 143 -0.64 9.63 16.16
N GLU A 144 -0.19 8.45 16.59
CA GLU A 144 0.90 7.69 15.97
C GLU A 144 0.42 6.83 14.78
N SER A 145 -0.61 6.01 14.99
CA SER A 145 -0.92 4.88 14.10
C SER A 145 -2.04 5.17 13.09
N THR A 146 -2.99 6.05 13.41
CA THR A 146 -4.19 6.21 12.58
C THR A 146 -3.87 6.91 11.28
N THR A 147 -4.16 6.27 10.15
CA THR A 147 -3.98 6.82 8.79
C THR A 147 -5.28 7.41 8.23
N HIS A 148 -6.43 7.00 8.75
CA HIS A 148 -7.72 7.59 8.37
C HIS A 148 -7.96 8.93 9.08
N TRP A 149 -7.44 10.01 8.48
CA TRP A 149 -7.37 11.36 9.09
C TRP A 149 -8.70 11.91 9.61
N LYS A 150 -9.82 11.64 8.92
CA LYS A 150 -11.15 12.11 9.34
C LYS A 150 -11.61 11.42 10.63
N THR A 151 -11.49 10.10 10.68
CA THR A 151 -11.90 9.28 11.84
C THR A 151 -11.00 9.52 13.02
N GLY A 152 -9.67 9.57 12.82
CA GLY A 152 -8.72 9.91 13.88
C GLY A 152 -8.97 11.30 14.48
N GLY A 153 -9.28 12.29 13.63
CA GLY A 153 -9.61 13.64 14.09
C GLY A 153 -10.94 13.73 14.85
N GLU A 154 -11.94 12.94 14.50
CA GLU A 154 -13.20 12.81 15.26
C GLU A 154 -12.95 12.12 16.60
N ARG A 155 -12.21 11.00 16.61
CA ARG A 155 -11.90 10.28 17.86
C ARG A 155 -11.13 11.15 18.85
N LEU A 156 -10.13 11.92 18.37
CA LEU A 156 -9.40 12.86 19.22
C LEU A 156 -10.29 13.99 19.77
N ARG A 157 -11.35 14.40 19.06
CA ARG A 157 -12.34 15.35 19.62
C ARG A 157 -13.18 14.68 20.70
N GLN A 158 -13.67 13.47 20.45
CA GLN A 158 -14.44 12.70 21.43
C GLN A 158 -13.63 12.45 22.72
N LEU A 159 -12.36 12.09 22.61
CA LEU A 159 -11.47 11.89 23.77
C LEU A 159 -11.30 13.16 24.62
N VAL A 160 -11.35 14.34 24.02
CA VAL A 160 -11.32 15.62 24.77
C VAL A 160 -12.64 15.86 25.51
N GLU A 161 -13.78 15.46 24.94
CA GLU A 161 -15.05 15.54 25.64
C GLU A 161 -15.14 14.50 26.77
N GLU A 162 -14.67 13.27 26.55
CA GLU A 162 -14.51 12.25 27.60
C GLU A 162 -13.60 12.76 28.73
N TRP A 163 -12.51 13.45 28.40
CA TRP A 163 -11.61 14.05 29.39
C TRP A 163 -12.30 15.09 30.27
N LYS A 164 -13.14 15.95 29.67
CA LYS A 164 -13.89 16.99 30.37
C LYS A 164 -14.99 16.41 31.27
N ALA A 165 -15.59 15.30 30.84
CA ALA A 165 -16.62 14.58 31.59
C ALA A 165 -16.04 13.71 32.72
N ALA A 166 -14.77 13.32 32.63
CA ALA A 166 -14.11 12.52 33.66
C ALA A 166 -13.89 13.29 34.97
N GLU A 167 -14.03 12.57 36.08
CA GLU A 167 -13.86 13.08 37.44
C GLU A 167 -12.50 13.79 37.62
N ARG A 168 -12.49 14.87 38.41
CA ARG A 168 -11.27 15.65 38.66
C ARG A 168 -10.29 14.88 39.53
N ILE A 169 -9.01 15.01 39.21
CA ILE A 169 -7.91 14.45 40.01
C ILE A 169 -7.05 15.59 40.57
N ASP A 170 -5.94 15.26 41.22
CA ASP A 170 -5.03 16.29 41.68
C ASP A 170 -4.47 17.10 40.50
N ARG A 171 -4.34 18.42 40.73
CA ARG A 171 -3.99 19.40 39.70
C ARG A 171 -2.66 19.11 39.01
N VAL A 172 -1.70 18.53 39.72
CA VAL A 172 -0.35 18.24 39.19
C VAL A 172 -0.43 17.11 38.18
N THR A 173 -1.05 15.99 38.55
CA THR A 173 -1.25 14.84 37.66
C THR A 173 -2.15 15.21 36.48
N GLU A 174 -3.22 15.96 36.73
CA GLU A 174 -4.13 16.41 35.66
C GLU A 174 -3.41 17.29 34.63
N ALA A 175 -2.58 18.23 35.08
CA ALA A 175 -1.80 19.08 34.17
C ALA A 175 -0.79 18.28 33.34
N ALA A 176 -0.13 17.29 33.93
CA ALA A 176 0.81 16.43 33.21
C ALA A 176 0.12 15.58 32.13
N LEU A 177 -1.01 14.95 32.47
CA LEU A 177 -1.81 14.16 31.55
C LEU A 177 -2.45 15.02 30.45
N TRP A 178 -2.94 16.22 30.80
CA TRP A 178 -3.46 17.18 29.82
C TRP A 178 -2.39 17.61 28.81
N LYS A 179 -1.16 17.88 29.28
CA LYS A 179 -0.02 18.21 28.41
C LYS A 179 0.24 17.10 27.40
N ARG A 180 0.19 15.82 27.82
CA ARG A 180 0.34 14.66 26.93
C ARG A 180 -0.80 14.58 25.90
N LEU A 181 -2.05 14.71 26.33
CA LEU A 181 -3.21 14.74 25.43
C LEU A 181 -3.11 15.85 24.38
N SER A 182 -2.73 17.06 24.80
CA SER A 182 -2.52 18.20 23.91
C SER A 182 -1.37 17.96 22.91
N ALA A 183 -0.27 17.37 23.37
CA ALA A 183 0.86 17.00 22.53
C ALA A 183 0.46 15.96 21.47
N ALA A 184 -0.29 14.92 21.84
CA ALA A 184 -0.79 13.91 20.92
C ALA A 184 -1.68 14.52 19.82
N ARG A 185 -2.61 15.41 20.19
CA ARG A 185 -3.46 16.14 19.22
C ARG A 185 -2.64 17.01 18.27
N THR A 186 -1.63 17.70 18.78
CA THR A 186 -0.73 18.54 17.98
C THR A 186 0.10 17.70 17.01
N ALA A 187 0.64 16.57 17.48
CA ALA A 187 1.40 15.64 16.65
C ALA A 187 0.55 15.07 15.51
N PHE A 188 -0.69 14.66 15.80
CA PHE A 188 -1.65 14.22 14.78
C PHE A 188 -1.91 15.28 13.71
N ALA A 189 -2.20 16.52 14.15
CA ALA A 189 -2.47 17.63 13.23
C ALA A 189 -1.24 17.96 12.35
N LYS A 190 -0.04 17.94 12.92
CA LYS A 190 1.22 18.12 12.17
C LYS A 190 1.41 17.02 11.13
N ARG A 191 1.25 15.75 11.52
CA ARG A 191 1.40 14.59 10.62
C ARG A 191 0.39 14.65 9.48
N ARG A 192 -0.87 14.98 9.78
CA ARG A 192 -1.91 15.21 8.76
C ARG A 192 -1.51 16.30 7.78
N LYS A 193 -1.03 17.45 8.27
CA LYS A 193 -0.61 18.56 7.41
C LYS A 193 0.54 18.16 6.49
N VAL A 194 1.57 17.50 7.03
CA VAL A 194 2.72 17.01 6.25
C VAL A 194 2.28 16.01 5.19
N TYR A 195 1.39 15.08 5.53
CA TYR A 195 0.86 14.10 4.58
C TYR A 195 0.17 14.75 3.38
N PHE A 196 -0.75 15.70 3.62
CA PHE A 196 -1.45 16.38 2.53
C PHE A 196 -0.53 17.31 1.74
N ALA A 197 0.40 18.00 2.40
CA ALA A 197 1.41 18.80 1.71
C ALA A 197 2.28 17.94 0.77
N GLY A 198 2.70 16.75 1.21
CA GLY A 198 3.46 15.82 0.38
C GLY A 198 2.67 15.28 -0.80
N LEU A 199 1.37 14.99 -0.62
CA LEU A 199 0.49 14.60 -1.74
C LEU A 199 0.31 15.73 -2.76
N ASP A 200 0.16 16.97 -2.29
CA ASP A 200 0.01 18.13 -3.18
C ASP A 200 1.30 18.43 -3.93
N GLU A 201 2.46 18.34 -3.26
CA GLU A 201 3.79 18.45 -3.89
C GLU A 201 4.02 17.36 -4.94
N GLN A 202 3.64 16.10 -4.65
CA GLN A 202 3.70 15.03 -5.64
C GLN A 202 2.83 15.32 -6.86
N ARG A 203 1.59 15.78 -6.66
CA ARG A 203 0.68 16.12 -7.76
C ARG A 203 1.20 17.27 -8.61
N GLU A 204 1.75 18.30 -7.97
CA GLU A 204 2.34 19.44 -8.67
C GLU A 204 3.61 19.03 -9.43
N GLY A 205 4.45 18.17 -8.86
CA GLY A 205 5.60 17.59 -9.55
C GLY A 205 5.20 16.80 -10.81
N ILE A 206 4.12 16.00 -10.72
CA ILE A 206 3.56 15.27 -11.88
C ILE A 206 3.05 16.25 -12.94
N ARG A 207 2.30 17.27 -12.54
CA ARG A 207 1.78 18.31 -13.44
C ARG A 207 2.92 19.02 -14.16
N SER A 208 3.91 19.54 -13.43
CA SER A 208 5.05 20.25 -13.99
C SER A 208 5.89 19.38 -14.93
N ALA A 209 6.09 18.10 -14.61
CA ALA A 209 6.77 17.16 -15.50
C ALA A 209 6.01 16.98 -16.82
N LYS A 210 4.67 16.86 -16.77
CA LYS A 210 3.84 16.75 -17.98
C LYS A 210 3.79 18.04 -18.78
N GLU A 211 3.68 19.19 -18.14
CA GLU A 211 3.76 20.50 -18.79
C GLU A 211 5.07 20.66 -19.57
N ARG A 212 6.19 20.21 -19.01
CA ARG A 212 7.48 20.22 -19.71
C ARG A 212 7.48 19.31 -20.94
N ILE A 213 6.93 18.09 -20.81
CA ILE A 213 6.79 17.15 -21.93
C ILE A 213 5.93 17.77 -23.05
N VAL A 214 4.83 18.43 -22.69
CA VAL A 214 3.96 19.12 -23.65
C VAL A 214 4.69 20.29 -24.32
N ALA A 215 5.39 21.12 -23.55
CA ALA A 215 6.15 22.25 -24.10
C ALA A 215 7.26 21.79 -25.07
N GLU A 216 7.97 20.71 -24.74
CA GLU A 216 8.95 20.09 -25.64
C GLU A 216 8.28 19.53 -26.91
N ALA A 217 7.12 18.87 -26.77
CA ALA A 217 6.33 18.40 -27.90
C ALA A 217 5.86 19.54 -28.81
N GLU A 218 5.40 20.65 -28.24
CA GLU A 218 4.96 21.85 -28.99
C GLU A 218 6.13 22.50 -29.73
N ALA A 219 7.31 22.60 -29.11
CA ALA A 219 8.51 23.13 -29.76
C ALA A 219 8.96 22.29 -30.97
N LEU A 220 8.69 20.99 -30.95
CA LEU A 220 9.04 20.06 -32.02
C LEU A 220 8.00 19.99 -33.16
N ALA A 221 6.81 20.58 -32.98
CA ALA A 221 5.67 20.39 -33.88
C ALA A 221 5.90 20.88 -35.32
N SER A 222 6.79 21.86 -35.50
CA SER A 222 7.14 22.45 -36.80
C SER A 222 8.51 22.00 -37.34
N SER A 223 9.19 21.07 -36.65
CA SER A 223 10.49 20.58 -37.06
C SER A 223 10.40 19.78 -38.37
N THR A 224 11.36 20.02 -39.27
CA THR A 224 11.51 19.27 -40.52
C THR A 224 12.59 18.17 -40.43
N ASP A 225 13.26 18.03 -39.28
CA ASP A 225 14.13 16.87 -39.00
C ASP A 225 13.25 15.67 -38.64
N TRP A 226 12.72 15.01 -39.68
CA TRP A 226 11.72 13.97 -39.54
C TRP A 226 12.19 12.77 -38.71
N GLY A 227 13.48 12.42 -38.81
CA GLY A 227 14.05 11.24 -38.17
C GLY A 227 14.28 11.44 -36.68
N ALA A 228 15.01 12.49 -36.32
CA ALA A 228 15.32 12.79 -34.93
C ALA A 228 14.04 13.17 -34.16
N THR A 229 13.19 14.00 -34.76
CA THR A 229 11.96 14.47 -34.12
C THR A 229 10.95 13.33 -33.87
N ALA A 230 10.82 12.39 -34.81
CA ALA A 230 9.96 11.22 -34.58
C ALA A 230 10.48 10.34 -33.43
N SER A 231 11.79 10.25 -33.23
CA SER A 231 12.39 9.54 -32.09
C SER A 231 12.17 10.30 -30.79
N ALA A 232 12.30 11.63 -30.79
CA ALA A 232 12.00 12.48 -29.66
C ALA A 232 10.52 12.35 -29.21
N TYR A 233 9.55 12.36 -30.13
CA TYR A 233 8.14 12.14 -29.76
C TYR A 233 7.87 10.77 -29.12
N ARG A 234 8.58 9.72 -29.53
CA ARG A 234 8.46 8.39 -28.86
C ARG A 234 8.99 8.45 -27.44
N GLU A 235 10.10 9.15 -27.23
CA GLU A 235 10.70 9.34 -25.91
C GLU A 235 9.81 10.19 -25.00
N LEU A 236 9.26 11.30 -25.50
CA LEU A 236 8.29 12.12 -24.78
C LEU A 236 7.05 11.31 -24.37
N MET A 237 6.55 10.44 -25.24
CA MET A 237 5.44 9.53 -24.92
C MET A 237 5.82 8.50 -23.85
N ARG A 238 7.08 8.04 -23.81
CA ARG A 238 7.58 7.16 -22.75
C ARG A 238 7.62 7.91 -21.42
N GLN A 239 8.19 9.12 -21.40
CA GLN A 239 8.25 9.98 -20.22
C GLN A 239 6.85 10.30 -19.68
N TRP A 240 5.90 10.61 -20.57
CA TRP A 240 4.49 10.86 -20.21
C TRP A 240 3.87 9.67 -19.49
N LYS A 241 4.08 8.45 -19.99
CA LYS A 241 3.57 7.21 -19.36
C LYS A 241 4.21 6.96 -17.99
N THR A 242 5.46 7.33 -17.79
CA THR A 242 6.18 7.15 -16.52
C THR A 242 5.94 8.25 -15.50
N ALA A 243 5.52 9.45 -15.92
CA ALA A 243 5.37 10.63 -15.06
C ALA A 243 4.22 10.52 -14.03
N GLY A 244 3.40 9.47 -14.06
CA GLY A 244 2.24 9.31 -13.16
C GLY A 244 0.97 9.96 -13.72
N ARG A 245 -0.03 10.23 -12.87
CA ARG A 245 -1.31 10.82 -13.27
C ARG A 245 -1.60 12.09 -12.48
N ALA A 246 -1.97 13.15 -13.18
CA ALA A 246 -2.48 14.37 -12.57
C ALA A 246 -4.00 14.24 -12.30
N SER A 247 -4.63 15.31 -11.82
CA SER A 247 -6.09 15.43 -11.82
C SER A 247 -6.63 15.27 -13.24
N ARG A 248 -7.80 14.65 -13.39
CA ARG A 248 -8.41 14.36 -14.70
C ARG A 248 -8.46 15.56 -15.65
N GLU A 249 -8.90 16.71 -15.16
CA GLU A 249 -9.04 17.92 -15.98
C GLU A 249 -7.69 18.36 -16.59
N VAL A 250 -6.65 18.44 -15.77
CA VAL A 250 -5.29 18.78 -16.21
C VAL A 250 -4.69 17.69 -17.12
N GLU A 251 -4.96 16.43 -16.83
CA GLU A 251 -4.52 15.31 -17.67
C GLU A 251 -5.12 15.42 -19.08
N ASP A 252 -6.42 15.68 -19.18
CA ASP A 252 -7.14 15.80 -20.45
C ASP A 252 -6.65 17.02 -21.25
N GLU A 253 -6.45 18.17 -20.58
CA GLU A 253 -5.93 19.39 -21.22
C GLU A 253 -4.51 19.18 -21.80
N LEU A 254 -3.58 18.70 -20.97
CA LEU A 254 -2.19 18.49 -21.38
C LEU A 254 -2.10 17.40 -22.46
N TRP A 255 -2.91 16.35 -22.37
CA TRP A 255 -2.92 15.30 -23.38
C TRP A 255 -3.40 15.82 -24.74
N ASN A 256 -4.45 16.64 -24.77
CA ASN A 256 -4.94 17.22 -26.00
C ASN A 256 -3.89 18.12 -26.67
N ARG A 257 -3.17 18.92 -25.89
CA ARG A 257 -2.05 19.75 -26.40
C ARG A 257 -0.92 18.91 -26.96
N PHE A 258 -0.48 17.88 -26.22
CA PHE A 258 0.55 16.95 -26.68
C PHE A 258 0.15 16.26 -27.99
N LYS A 259 -1.10 15.80 -28.08
CA LYS A 259 -1.65 15.14 -29.27
C LYS A 259 -1.74 16.10 -30.45
N ALA A 260 -2.21 17.33 -30.25
CA ALA A 260 -2.27 18.33 -31.30
C ALA A 260 -0.87 18.63 -31.89
N ALA A 261 0.14 18.81 -31.02
CA ALA A 261 1.53 19.02 -31.46
C ALA A 261 2.09 17.82 -32.23
N GLN A 262 1.86 16.60 -31.72
CA GLN A 262 2.24 15.36 -32.40
C GLN A 262 1.57 15.23 -33.77
N ASP A 263 0.26 15.46 -33.84
CA ASP A 263 -0.52 15.31 -35.05
C ASP A 263 -0.09 16.33 -36.12
N GLN A 264 0.19 17.59 -35.71
CA GLN A 264 0.76 18.61 -36.60
C GLN A 264 2.06 18.13 -37.27
N PHE A 265 3.02 17.63 -36.49
CA PHE A 265 4.30 17.14 -37.02
C PHE A 265 4.12 15.97 -38.00
N PHE A 266 3.33 14.95 -37.62
CA PHE A 266 3.16 13.76 -38.46
C PHE A 266 2.30 14.02 -39.70
N GLN A 267 1.37 14.98 -39.66
CA GLN A 267 0.64 15.45 -40.84
C GLN A 267 1.58 16.17 -41.81
N ALA A 268 2.39 17.13 -41.32
CA ALA A 268 3.36 17.84 -42.15
C ALA A 268 4.36 16.86 -42.80
N ARG A 269 4.89 15.92 -42.02
CA ARG A 269 5.75 14.85 -42.52
C ARG A 269 5.06 14.05 -43.63
N SER A 270 3.86 13.56 -43.37
CA SER A 270 3.10 12.75 -44.33
C SER A 270 2.83 13.51 -45.64
N ALA A 271 2.51 14.81 -45.55
CA ALA A 271 2.29 15.65 -46.71
C ALA A 271 3.55 15.75 -47.60
N VAL A 272 4.73 15.98 -47.00
CA VAL A 272 6.00 16.04 -47.75
C VAL A 272 6.33 14.71 -48.43
N PHE A 273 6.12 13.57 -47.75
CA PHE A 273 6.32 12.27 -48.37
C PHE A 273 5.31 11.97 -49.48
N ALA A 274 4.05 12.38 -49.31
CA ALA A 274 3.02 12.22 -50.33
C ALA A 274 3.32 13.08 -51.57
N GLU A 275 3.77 14.32 -51.40
CA GLU A 275 4.19 15.18 -52.50
C GLU A 275 5.39 14.60 -53.25
N ARG A 276 6.39 14.11 -52.53
CA ARG A 276 7.54 13.42 -53.13
C ARG A 276 7.11 12.18 -53.91
N ASP A 277 6.24 11.36 -53.34
CA ASP A 277 5.77 10.15 -54.02
C ASP A 277 4.91 10.50 -55.24
N ALA A 278 4.09 11.57 -55.19
CA ALA A 278 3.35 12.07 -56.34
C ALA A 278 4.27 12.55 -57.47
N SER A 279 5.42 13.16 -57.14
CA SER A 279 6.42 13.56 -58.16
C SER A 279 6.99 12.38 -58.96
N PHE A 280 6.90 11.16 -58.43
CA PHE A 280 7.36 9.95 -59.10
C PHE A 280 6.29 9.24 -59.94
N ALA A 281 5.05 9.74 -59.97
CA ALA A 281 3.96 9.11 -60.72
C ALA A 281 4.28 8.96 -62.21
N ALA A 282 4.88 9.98 -62.83
CA ALA A 282 5.30 9.94 -64.23
C ALA A 282 6.37 8.86 -64.50
N ASN A 283 7.31 8.67 -63.55
CA ASN A 283 8.31 7.61 -63.66
C ASN A 283 7.66 6.23 -63.60
N ALA A 284 6.57 6.09 -62.82
CA ALA A 284 5.83 4.83 -62.72
C ALA A 284 5.17 4.46 -64.05
N GLU A 285 4.58 5.41 -64.76
CA GLU A 285 4.02 5.19 -66.10
C GLU A 285 5.09 4.77 -67.13
N VAL A 286 6.31 5.33 -67.02
CA VAL A 286 7.45 4.90 -67.84
C VAL A 286 7.82 3.44 -67.53
N LYS A 287 7.95 3.11 -66.24
CA LYS A 287 8.30 1.75 -65.81
C LYS A 287 7.22 0.73 -66.09
N GLU A 288 5.93 1.09 -66.02
CA GLU A 288 4.84 0.22 -66.47
C GLU A 288 4.98 -0.17 -67.94
N ARG A 289 5.26 0.80 -68.81
CA ARG A 289 5.47 0.55 -70.24
C ARG A 289 6.69 -0.33 -70.48
N LEU A 290 7.80 -0.08 -69.79
CA LEU A 290 9.01 -0.89 -69.88
C LEU A 290 8.77 -2.32 -69.37
N LEU A 291 7.96 -2.50 -68.32
CA LEU A 291 7.60 -3.83 -67.83
C LEU A 291 6.78 -4.59 -68.86
N THR A 292 5.78 -3.96 -69.49
CA THR A 292 5.02 -4.59 -70.59
C THR A 292 5.93 -4.94 -71.77
N GLU A 293 6.93 -4.10 -72.08
CA GLU A 293 7.94 -4.42 -73.09
C GLU A 293 8.79 -5.65 -72.68
N ALA A 294 9.21 -5.73 -71.41
CA ALA A 294 9.98 -6.84 -70.87
C ALA A 294 9.19 -8.15 -70.89
N GLU A 295 7.90 -8.11 -70.54
CA GLU A 295 7.03 -9.30 -70.54
C GLU A 295 6.90 -9.93 -71.93
N ARG A 296 7.05 -9.15 -73.01
CA ARG A 296 7.05 -9.67 -74.39
C ARG A 296 8.29 -10.50 -74.75
N ILE A 297 9.34 -10.45 -73.94
CA ILE A 297 10.51 -11.34 -74.09
C ILE A 297 10.12 -12.80 -73.77
N LEU A 298 9.01 -13.00 -73.06
CA LEU A 298 8.52 -14.33 -72.68
C LEU A 298 7.51 -14.86 -73.72
N PRO A 299 7.56 -16.16 -74.06
CA PRO A 299 8.54 -17.16 -73.62
C PRO A 299 9.91 -16.98 -74.30
N VAL A 300 10.99 -17.28 -73.56
CA VAL A 300 12.36 -17.11 -74.07
C VAL A 300 12.71 -18.22 -75.07
N THR A 301 12.83 -17.86 -76.35
CA THR A 301 13.20 -18.78 -77.44
C THR A 301 14.68 -18.71 -77.83
N ASP A 302 15.30 -17.53 -77.69
CA ASP A 302 16.72 -17.28 -77.94
C ASP A 302 17.27 -16.52 -76.73
N ALA A 303 18.11 -17.17 -75.92
CA ALA A 303 18.56 -16.58 -74.66
C ALA A 303 19.51 -15.40 -74.88
N ARG A 304 20.34 -15.43 -75.94
CA ARG A 304 21.28 -14.35 -76.27
C ARG A 304 20.54 -13.09 -76.73
N ALA A 305 19.55 -13.24 -77.61
CA ALA A 305 18.72 -12.14 -78.06
C ALA A 305 17.84 -11.58 -76.92
N ALA A 306 17.23 -12.45 -76.12
CA ALA A 306 16.44 -12.07 -74.95
C ALA A 306 17.27 -11.29 -73.92
N ARG A 307 18.51 -11.70 -73.66
CA ARG A 307 19.41 -10.99 -72.76
C ARG A 307 19.80 -9.61 -73.31
N ALA A 308 20.04 -9.50 -74.62
CA ALA A 308 20.35 -8.21 -75.23
C ALA A 308 19.17 -7.23 -75.14
N ALA A 309 17.95 -7.69 -75.43
CA ALA A 309 16.73 -6.89 -75.28
C ALA A 309 16.51 -6.46 -73.82
N LEU A 310 16.63 -7.40 -72.88
CA LEU A 310 16.47 -7.11 -71.45
C LEU A 310 17.49 -6.09 -70.94
N ARG A 311 18.76 -6.13 -71.39
CA ARG A 311 19.77 -5.13 -71.00
C ARG A 311 19.34 -3.70 -71.36
N GLY A 312 18.82 -3.48 -72.57
CA GLY A 312 18.34 -2.15 -72.99
C GLY A 312 17.07 -1.69 -72.25
N ILE A 313 16.26 -2.63 -71.76
CA ILE A 313 15.11 -2.30 -70.89
C ILE A 313 15.60 -1.93 -69.49
N LEU A 314 16.56 -2.68 -68.92
CA LEU A 314 17.15 -2.38 -67.61
C LEU A 314 17.83 -1.01 -67.58
N GLU A 315 18.52 -0.62 -68.65
CA GLU A 315 19.14 0.71 -68.75
C GLU A 315 18.10 1.83 -68.69
N ARG A 316 17.04 1.75 -69.52
CA ARG A 316 15.92 2.70 -69.49
C ARG A 316 15.13 2.66 -68.18
N TRP A 317 15.10 1.50 -67.52
CA TRP A 317 14.47 1.33 -66.22
C TRP A 317 15.23 2.09 -65.13
N GLU A 318 16.55 2.04 -65.13
CA GLU A 318 17.36 2.83 -64.21
C GLU A 318 17.26 4.33 -64.52
N GLU A 319 17.29 4.72 -65.80
CA GLU A 319 17.13 6.11 -66.24
C GLU A 319 15.79 6.74 -65.82
N ALA A 320 14.70 5.95 -65.86
CA ALA A 320 13.38 6.38 -65.40
C ALA A 320 13.33 6.74 -63.90
N GLY A 321 14.29 6.26 -63.09
CA GLY A 321 14.41 6.66 -61.69
C GLY A 321 13.37 6.02 -60.75
N PRO A 322 13.16 6.60 -59.54
CA PRO A 322 12.30 6.02 -58.52
C PRO A 322 10.82 6.15 -58.87
N VAL A 323 10.00 5.29 -58.26
CA VAL A 323 8.52 5.24 -58.44
C VAL A 323 7.81 5.40 -57.09
N PRO A 324 6.51 5.73 -57.08
CA PRO A 324 5.72 5.82 -55.86
C PRO A 324 5.79 4.50 -55.09
N ARG A 325 5.88 4.61 -53.76
CA ARG A 325 6.15 3.47 -52.88
C ARG A 325 5.16 2.32 -53.06
N GLU A 326 3.89 2.62 -53.30
CA GLU A 326 2.83 1.61 -53.50
C GLU A 326 3.03 0.78 -54.77
N GLN A 327 3.61 1.38 -55.81
CA GLN A 327 3.78 0.73 -57.11
C GLN A 327 5.14 0.05 -57.26
N ARG A 328 6.12 0.47 -56.44
CA ARG A 328 7.50 -0.04 -56.46
C ARG A 328 7.58 -1.56 -56.43
N ASP A 329 6.99 -2.19 -55.43
CA ASP A 329 7.16 -3.63 -55.22
C ASP A 329 6.53 -4.46 -56.36
N ARG A 330 5.43 -3.97 -56.96
CA ARG A 330 4.80 -4.60 -58.14
C ARG A 330 5.70 -4.48 -59.37
N LEU A 331 6.19 -3.27 -59.64
CA LEU A 331 6.99 -2.98 -60.83
C LEU A 331 8.35 -3.68 -60.78
N GLU A 332 9.07 -3.54 -59.67
CA GLU A 332 10.36 -4.23 -59.46
C GLU A 332 10.20 -5.74 -59.43
N GLY A 333 9.15 -6.24 -58.76
CA GLY A 333 8.83 -7.67 -58.71
C GLY A 333 8.49 -8.25 -60.08
N GLY A 334 7.78 -7.49 -60.93
CA GLY A 334 7.48 -7.87 -62.31
C GLY A 334 8.74 -8.00 -63.16
N LEU A 335 9.59 -6.97 -63.15
CA LEU A 335 10.82 -6.96 -63.94
C LEU A 335 11.77 -8.08 -63.49
N ARG A 336 11.87 -8.32 -62.18
CA ARG A 336 12.67 -9.41 -61.62
C ARG A 336 12.24 -10.78 -62.13
N LYS A 337 10.94 -11.03 -62.30
CA LYS A 337 10.45 -12.29 -62.86
C LYS A 337 10.90 -12.50 -64.30
N VAL A 338 10.89 -11.44 -65.11
CA VAL A 338 11.39 -11.50 -66.49
C VAL A 338 12.90 -11.76 -66.49
N ASP A 339 13.66 -11.05 -65.66
CA ASP A 339 15.11 -11.26 -65.51
C ASP A 339 15.44 -12.70 -65.08
N ASP A 340 14.75 -13.22 -64.08
CA ASP A 340 14.92 -14.60 -63.62
C ASP A 340 14.59 -15.63 -64.72
N ALA A 341 13.57 -15.36 -65.56
CA ALA A 341 13.21 -16.23 -66.67
C ALA A 341 14.27 -16.24 -67.78
N VAL A 342 14.81 -15.07 -68.14
CA VAL A 342 15.92 -14.94 -69.10
C VAL A 342 17.18 -15.63 -68.57
N ARG A 343 17.54 -15.40 -67.30
CA ARG A 343 18.69 -16.06 -66.67
C ARG A 343 18.56 -17.58 -66.68
N LYS A 344 17.38 -18.12 -66.35
CA LYS A 344 17.12 -19.57 -66.41
C LYS A 344 17.25 -20.13 -67.84
N ALA A 345 16.82 -19.37 -68.85
CA ALA A 345 16.97 -19.78 -70.24
C ALA A 345 18.44 -19.78 -70.68
N GLU A 346 19.23 -18.77 -70.28
CA GLU A 346 20.68 -18.71 -70.53
C GLU A 346 21.41 -19.87 -69.83
N GLU A 347 21.07 -20.16 -68.58
CA GLU A 347 21.64 -21.29 -67.84
C GLU A 347 21.30 -22.63 -68.50
N ALA A 348 20.07 -22.80 -69.01
CA ALA A 348 19.66 -23.99 -69.72
C ALA A 348 20.39 -24.14 -71.07
N GLU A 349 20.54 -23.04 -71.82
CA GLU A 349 21.29 -23.03 -73.08
C GLU A 349 22.77 -23.33 -72.84
N TRP A 350 23.40 -22.70 -71.84
CA TRP A 350 24.79 -22.96 -71.47
C TRP A 350 25.02 -24.40 -71.04
N LYS A 351 24.08 -25.00 -70.27
CA LYS A 351 24.14 -26.42 -69.90
C LYS A 351 24.09 -27.33 -71.12
N ARG A 352 23.19 -27.07 -72.08
CA ARG A 352 23.10 -27.83 -73.34
C ARG A 352 24.37 -27.67 -74.18
N SER A 353 24.88 -26.45 -74.28
CA SER A 353 26.03 -26.12 -75.12
C SER A 353 27.39 -26.31 -74.42
N ASN A 354 27.46 -26.88 -73.22
CA ASN A 354 28.71 -27.02 -72.48
C ASN A 354 29.64 -28.04 -73.16
N PRO A 355 30.73 -27.60 -73.80
CA PRO A 355 31.56 -28.46 -74.64
C PRO A 355 32.32 -29.51 -73.82
N GLU A 356 32.73 -29.19 -72.59
CA GLU A 356 33.43 -30.14 -71.72
C GLU A 356 32.50 -31.19 -71.12
N ALA A 357 31.27 -30.81 -70.78
CA ALA A 357 30.26 -31.75 -70.30
C ALA A 357 29.83 -32.71 -71.42
N ARG A 358 29.57 -32.17 -72.63
CA ARG A 358 29.27 -32.97 -73.82
C ARG A 358 30.44 -33.88 -74.21
N ALA A 359 31.68 -33.39 -74.19
CA ALA A 359 32.86 -34.21 -74.47
C ALA A 359 33.05 -35.34 -73.44
N ARG A 360 32.79 -35.08 -72.15
CA ARG A 360 32.80 -36.12 -71.12
C ARG A 360 31.70 -37.16 -71.35
N ALA A 361 30.48 -36.74 -71.64
CA ALA A 361 29.38 -37.64 -71.97
C ALA A 361 29.69 -38.49 -73.21
N GLN A 362 30.25 -37.88 -74.26
CA GLN A 362 30.70 -38.57 -75.47
C GLN A 362 31.80 -39.60 -75.16
N ASN A 363 32.81 -39.22 -74.36
CA ASN A 363 33.87 -40.13 -73.95
C ASN A 363 33.32 -41.34 -73.16
N THR A 364 32.32 -41.14 -72.30
CA THR A 364 31.65 -42.23 -71.58
C THR A 364 30.93 -43.17 -72.53
N VAL A 365 30.18 -42.64 -73.51
CA VAL A 365 29.55 -43.42 -74.57
C VAL A 365 30.58 -44.23 -75.36
N ASP A 366 31.68 -43.61 -75.77
CA ASP A 366 32.76 -44.27 -76.54
C ASP A 366 33.45 -45.37 -75.72
N GLN A 367 33.70 -45.14 -74.43
CA GLN A 367 34.25 -46.16 -73.52
C GLN A 367 33.30 -47.36 -73.34
N LEU A 368 32.00 -47.11 -73.18
CA LEU A 368 31.00 -48.18 -73.05
C LEU A 368 30.87 -48.99 -74.35
N ARG A 369 30.86 -48.33 -75.52
CA ARG A 369 30.88 -49.01 -76.82
C ARG A 369 32.11 -49.91 -76.98
N LYS A 370 33.30 -49.38 -76.64
CA LYS A 370 34.54 -50.18 -76.67
C LYS A 370 34.52 -51.36 -75.70
N SER A 371 33.93 -51.18 -74.51
CA SER A 371 33.77 -52.27 -73.53
C SER A 371 32.80 -53.33 -74.02
N ILE A 372 31.71 -52.95 -74.70
CA ILE A 372 30.74 -53.87 -75.30
C ILE A 372 31.42 -54.69 -76.39
N GLU A 373 32.17 -54.05 -77.30
CA GLU A 373 32.93 -54.73 -78.37
C GLU A 373 33.93 -55.75 -77.80
N GLN A 374 34.64 -55.41 -76.71
CA GLN A 374 35.54 -56.33 -76.04
C GLN A 374 34.82 -57.52 -75.39
N LEU A 375 33.64 -57.28 -74.78
CA LEU A 375 32.83 -58.34 -74.19
C LEU A 375 32.21 -59.24 -75.28
N GLU A 376 31.79 -58.69 -76.41
CA GLU A 376 31.32 -59.46 -77.58
C GLU A 376 32.42 -60.35 -78.14
N ALA A 377 33.64 -59.81 -78.27
CA ALA A 377 34.80 -60.60 -78.69
C ALA A 377 35.17 -61.70 -77.67
N ARG A 378 35.03 -61.44 -76.37
CA ARG A 378 35.24 -62.45 -75.32
C ARG A 378 34.15 -63.52 -75.34
N LEU A 379 32.89 -63.12 -75.50
CA LEU A 379 31.74 -64.02 -75.64
C LEU A 379 31.95 -64.96 -76.84
N ALA A 380 32.33 -64.42 -78.00
CA ALA A 380 32.61 -65.20 -79.19
C ALA A 380 33.74 -66.21 -78.97
N LYS A 381 34.84 -65.81 -78.31
CA LYS A 381 35.95 -66.72 -77.96
C LYS A 381 35.57 -67.79 -76.94
N ALA A 382 34.81 -67.43 -75.90
CA ALA A 382 34.35 -68.36 -74.88
C ALA A 382 33.38 -69.40 -75.44
N SER A 383 32.48 -68.96 -76.34
CA SER A 383 31.55 -69.82 -77.07
C SER A 383 32.29 -70.79 -78.00
N ALA A 384 33.27 -70.32 -78.77
CA ALA A 384 34.10 -71.17 -79.63
C ALA A 384 34.95 -72.19 -78.86
N ALA A 385 35.31 -71.89 -77.60
CA ALA A 385 36.09 -72.76 -76.72
C ALA A 385 35.24 -73.69 -75.85
N GLY A 386 33.91 -73.66 -75.94
CA GLY A 386 33.00 -74.51 -75.17
C GLY A 386 33.02 -74.26 -73.66
N LYS A 387 33.29 -73.01 -73.23
CA LYS A 387 33.37 -72.65 -71.81
C LYS A 387 32.07 -72.00 -71.33
N ASP A 388 31.07 -72.82 -71.03
CA ASP A 388 29.69 -72.37 -70.74
C ASP A 388 29.58 -71.33 -69.62
N LYS A 389 30.41 -71.43 -68.57
CA LYS A 389 30.44 -70.44 -67.48
C LYS A 389 30.93 -69.07 -67.96
N ASP A 390 32.01 -69.05 -68.74
CA ASP A 390 32.60 -67.80 -69.28
C ASP A 390 31.67 -67.15 -70.31
N VAL A 391 30.86 -67.94 -71.03
CA VAL A 391 29.80 -67.45 -71.93
C VAL A 391 28.73 -66.72 -71.13
N LYS A 392 28.16 -67.38 -70.11
CA LYS A 392 27.10 -66.80 -69.29
C LYS A 392 27.54 -65.51 -68.59
N ASP A 393 28.73 -65.51 -68.00
CA ASP A 393 29.28 -64.32 -67.32
C ASP A 393 29.49 -63.15 -68.32
N ALA A 394 29.90 -63.44 -69.56
CA ALA A 394 30.05 -62.43 -70.60
C ALA A 394 28.71 -61.88 -71.14
N GLU A 395 27.67 -62.72 -71.23
CA GLU A 395 26.30 -62.31 -71.63
C GLU A 395 25.64 -61.40 -70.60
N GLU A 396 25.76 -61.75 -69.31
CA GLU A 396 25.25 -60.92 -68.21
C GLU A 396 25.97 -59.57 -68.17
N ALA A 397 27.30 -59.56 -68.33
CA ALA A 397 28.09 -58.34 -68.40
C ALA A 397 27.73 -57.49 -69.64
N LEU A 398 27.46 -58.10 -70.80
CA LEU A 398 27.01 -57.42 -72.01
C LEU A 398 25.65 -56.76 -71.82
N THR A 399 24.71 -57.46 -71.20
CA THR A 399 23.37 -56.95 -70.93
C THR A 399 23.43 -55.72 -70.03
N ALA A 400 24.21 -55.78 -68.95
CA ALA A 400 24.43 -54.63 -68.06
C ALA A 400 25.13 -53.46 -68.76
N ARG A 401 26.13 -53.72 -69.63
CA ARG A 401 26.84 -52.64 -70.35
C ARG A 401 26.00 -51.99 -71.44
N ARG A 402 25.12 -52.74 -72.10
CA ARG A 402 24.17 -52.21 -73.09
C ARG A 402 23.12 -51.32 -72.44
N SER A 403 22.58 -51.67 -71.27
CA SER A 403 21.64 -50.78 -70.56
C SER A 403 22.31 -49.49 -70.08
N TRP A 404 23.56 -49.56 -69.63
CA TRP A 404 24.33 -48.35 -69.29
C TRP A 404 24.67 -47.49 -70.51
N LEU A 405 24.91 -48.11 -71.67
CA LEU A 405 25.11 -47.37 -72.92
C LEU A 405 23.86 -46.60 -73.33
N GLU A 406 22.68 -47.23 -73.25
CA GLU A 406 21.41 -46.58 -73.59
C GLU A 406 21.18 -45.33 -72.72
N GLU A 407 21.44 -45.41 -71.41
CA GLU A 407 21.30 -44.28 -70.49
C GLU A 407 22.36 -43.18 -70.75
N ALA A 408 23.59 -43.57 -71.08
CA ALA A 408 24.65 -42.63 -71.45
C ALA A 408 24.36 -41.91 -72.79
N GLU A 409 23.77 -42.60 -73.76
CA GLU A 409 23.33 -42.02 -75.04
C GLU A 409 22.14 -41.07 -74.86
N ARG A 410 21.21 -41.38 -73.94
CA ARG A 410 20.15 -40.44 -73.53
C ARG A 410 20.72 -39.17 -72.89
N THR A 411 21.66 -39.33 -71.95
CA THR A 411 22.35 -38.21 -71.31
C THR A 411 23.11 -37.36 -72.33
N LEU A 412 23.74 -37.98 -73.33
CA LEU A 412 24.41 -37.27 -74.42
C LEU A 412 23.43 -36.49 -75.32
N ALA A 413 22.24 -37.04 -75.56
CA ALA A 413 21.17 -36.38 -76.31
C ALA A 413 20.58 -35.15 -75.58
N GLU A 414 20.74 -35.04 -74.26
CA GLU A 414 20.35 -33.83 -73.52
C GLU A 414 21.28 -32.62 -73.80
N PHE A 415 22.44 -32.85 -74.43
CA PHE A 415 23.40 -31.82 -74.87
C PHE A 415 23.30 -31.46 -76.36
N SER A 416 22.23 -31.90 -77.05
CA SER A 416 21.86 -31.48 -78.41
C SER A 416 20.66 -30.57 -78.37
#